data_AF-A0ABD2K9Q5-F1
#
_entry.id   AF-A0ABD2K9Q5-F1
#
_cell.length_a   1.000
_cell.length_b   1.000
_cell.length_c   1.000
_cell.angle_alpha   90.00
_cell.angle_beta   90.00
_cell.angle_gamma   90.00
#
_symmetry.space_group_name_H-M   'P 1'
#
loop_
_entity.id
_entity.type
_entity.pdbx_description
1 polymer ?
#
loop_
_entity_poly.entity_id
_entity_poly.type
_entity_poly.pdbx_seq_one_letter_code
_entity_poly.pdbx_strand_id
1 'polypeptide(L)'
;MFSLLLSIYLMVFFACCNAMPNFPCCPGSQQVVAVMSKYIGTFSAAGADKSTVCSTAKNTVDVIKSELSSRVGCLSGGEAKIVNEIDRQLTSIAKMEINYEDECPYNLGFARAMFDLAAAAAGHAGHGTEWQTMKGQFEQESQAIKAIGHEMNIEVTDVHFGHPSKAHQNVSSPSYVIANPGQQSSVGHGKADEPMASDFDF
;
A
#
# COMPACT_ATOMS: atom_id res chain seq x y z
N MET A 1 -39.85 -18.01 -0.38
CA MET A 1 -39.50 -16.60 -0.64
C MET A 1 -38.11 -16.34 -0.09
N PHE A 2 -37.07 -16.64 -0.86
CA PHE A 2 -35.66 -16.44 -0.50
C PHE A 2 -34.97 -15.83 -1.71
N SER A 3 -35.07 -14.51 -1.92
CA SER A 3 -34.37 -13.92 -3.08
C SER A 3 -34.34 -12.39 -3.05
N LEU A 4 -33.75 -11.79 -2.00
CA LEU A 4 -33.43 -10.34 -2.02
C LEU A 4 -32.14 -9.98 -1.27
N LEU A 5 -31.60 -10.85 -0.40
CA LEU A 5 -30.38 -10.56 0.37
C LEU A 5 -29.06 -10.80 -0.40
N LEU A 6 -29.06 -11.59 -1.49
CA LEU A 6 -27.84 -11.80 -2.29
C LEU A 6 -27.50 -10.62 -3.22
N SER A 7 -28.45 -9.73 -3.51
CA SER A 7 -28.23 -8.63 -4.46
C SER A 7 -27.52 -7.42 -3.85
N ILE A 8 -27.57 -7.28 -2.51
CA ILE A 8 -26.97 -6.12 -1.82
C ILE A 8 -25.48 -6.34 -1.60
N TYR A 9 -25.04 -7.58 -1.38
CA TYR A 9 -23.63 -7.93 -1.21
C TYR A 9 -22.80 -7.57 -2.46
N LEU A 10 -23.34 -7.82 -3.66
CA LEU A 10 -22.74 -7.47 -4.95
C LEU A 10 -22.68 -5.94 -5.23
N MET A 11 -23.57 -5.14 -4.66
CA MET A 11 -23.57 -3.68 -4.88
C MET A 11 -22.47 -2.98 -4.07
N VAL A 12 -22.07 -3.54 -2.92
CA VAL A 12 -20.93 -3.02 -2.13
C VAL A 12 -19.58 -3.31 -2.83
N PHE A 13 -19.50 -4.37 -3.65
CA PHE A 13 -18.34 -4.64 -4.52
C PHE A 13 -18.13 -3.55 -5.59
N PHE A 14 -19.21 -2.91 -6.08
CA PHE A 14 -19.15 -1.99 -7.21
C PHE A 14 -18.88 -0.53 -6.83
N ALA A 15 -19.29 -0.09 -5.63
CA ALA A 15 -19.00 1.27 -5.16
C ALA A 15 -17.51 1.50 -4.82
N CYS A 16 -16.71 0.42 -4.75
CA CYS A 16 -15.28 0.42 -4.47
C CYS A 16 -14.39 0.60 -5.73
N CYS A 17 -14.95 0.71 -6.93
CA CYS A 17 -14.24 0.34 -8.16
C CYS A 17 -14.27 1.38 -9.28
N ASN A 18 -14.08 2.67 -8.98
CA ASN A 18 -13.42 3.54 -9.96
C ASN A 18 -11.95 3.63 -9.57
N ALA A 19 -11.24 2.49 -9.68
CA ALA A 19 -9.80 2.51 -9.72
C ALA A 19 -9.43 3.47 -10.86
N MET A 20 -8.96 4.66 -10.49
CA MET A 20 -8.37 5.60 -11.43
C MET A 20 -7.33 4.81 -12.23
N PRO A 21 -7.13 5.06 -13.54
CA PRO A 21 -6.35 4.17 -14.41
C PRO A 21 -4.94 3.81 -13.88
N ASN A 22 -4.42 4.56 -12.90
CA ASN A 22 -3.10 4.40 -12.32
C ASN A 22 -3.10 4.29 -10.77
N PHE A 23 -4.17 3.82 -10.10
CA PHE A 23 -4.13 3.52 -8.66
C PHE A 23 -4.72 2.13 -8.37
N PRO A 24 -4.17 1.36 -7.41
CA PRO A 24 -4.69 0.03 -7.08
C PRO A 24 -6.15 0.06 -6.64
N CYS A 25 -6.87 -1.02 -6.93
CA CYS A 25 -8.17 -1.29 -6.31
C CYS A 25 -8.04 -1.47 -4.79
N CYS A 26 -9.15 -1.39 -4.03
CA CYS A 26 -9.10 -1.50 -2.57
C CYS A 26 -8.38 -2.78 -2.06
N PRO A 27 -8.64 -4.00 -2.61
CA PRO A 27 -7.87 -5.18 -2.21
C PRO A 27 -6.37 -5.03 -2.51
N GLY A 28 -6.01 -4.46 -3.66
CA GLY A 28 -4.62 -4.19 -4.04
C GLY A 28 -3.95 -3.19 -3.08
N SER A 29 -4.62 -2.10 -2.72
CA SER A 29 -4.12 -1.15 -1.72
C SER A 29 -3.89 -1.80 -0.36
N GLN A 30 -4.79 -2.67 0.08
CA GLN A 30 -4.63 -3.42 1.33
C GLN A 30 -3.44 -4.40 1.28
N GLN A 31 -3.24 -5.06 0.14
CA GLN A 31 -2.08 -5.93 -0.07
C GLN A 31 -0.77 -5.14 -0.03
N VAL A 32 -0.72 -3.98 -0.69
CA VAL A 32 0.45 -3.08 -0.64
C VAL A 32 0.76 -2.68 0.80
N VAL A 33 -0.24 -2.22 1.56
CA VAL A 33 -0.07 -1.88 2.98
C VAL A 33 0.47 -3.07 3.78
N ALA A 34 -0.11 -4.27 3.60
CA ALA A 34 0.27 -5.46 4.34
C ALA A 34 1.67 -5.99 4.00
N VAL A 35 2.09 -5.86 2.74
CA VAL A 35 3.46 -6.20 2.32
C VAL A 35 4.43 -5.18 2.89
N MET A 36 4.16 -3.89 2.68
CA MET A 36 5.10 -2.82 3.05
C MET A 36 5.23 -2.62 4.56
N SER A 37 4.23 -2.97 5.36
CA SER A 37 4.34 -2.91 6.83
C SER A 37 5.48 -3.78 7.38
N LYS A 38 5.88 -4.84 6.66
CA LYS A 38 6.99 -5.72 7.05
C LYS A 38 8.37 -5.09 6.88
N TYR A 39 8.46 -4.04 6.06
CA TYR A 39 9.73 -3.41 5.68
C TYR A 39 9.94 -2.04 6.35
N ILE A 40 9.05 -1.63 7.25
CA ILE A 40 9.27 -0.44 8.08
C ILE A 40 10.55 -0.65 8.91
N GLY A 41 11.44 0.34 8.88
CA GLY A 41 12.75 0.32 9.52
C GLY A 41 13.90 -0.18 8.62
N THR A 42 13.63 -0.65 7.40
CA THR A 42 14.66 -1.25 6.53
C THR A 42 15.68 -0.23 6.03
N PHE A 43 15.22 0.95 5.61
CA PHE A 43 16.08 1.97 5.00
C PHE A 43 16.42 3.12 5.96
N SER A 44 15.92 3.07 7.19
CA SER A 44 16.18 4.07 8.22
C SER A 44 17.57 3.91 8.91
N ALA A 45 18.38 2.92 8.50
CA ALA A 45 19.69 2.67 9.09
C ALA A 45 20.77 3.62 8.52
N ALA A 46 21.19 4.60 9.33
CA ALA A 46 22.29 5.50 8.99
C ALA A 46 23.65 4.78 8.91
N GLY A 47 24.49 5.17 7.95
CA GLY A 47 25.91 4.77 7.88
C GLY A 47 26.21 3.42 7.22
N ALA A 48 25.25 2.80 6.54
CA ALA A 48 25.52 1.62 5.70
C ALA A 48 26.32 2.02 4.44
N ASP A 49 27.22 1.15 3.97
CA ASP A 49 27.94 1.37 2.71
C ASP A 49 27.03 1.12 1.49
N LYS A 50 27.46 1.64 0.33
CA LYS A 50 26.69 1.53 -0.93
C LYS A 50 26.35 0.09 -1.29
N SER A 51 27.29 -0.85 -1.17
CA SER A 51 27.05 -2.26 -1.53
C SER A 51 25.97 -2.89 -0.66
N THR A 52 26.03 -2.63 0.65
CA THR A 52 25.04 -3.13 1.62
C THR A 52 23.64 -2.56 1.34
N VAL A 53 23.54 -1.26 1.07
CA VAL A 53 22.27 -0.61 0.70
C VAL A 53 21.71 -1.20 -0.58
N CYS A 54 22.53 -1.35 -1.61
CA CYS A 54 22.10 -1.86 -2.91
C CYS A 54 21.62 -3.32 -2.83
N SER A 55 22.34 -4.16 -2.08
CA SER A 55 21.93 -5.55 -1.79
C SER A 55 20.61 -5.60 -1.01
N THR A 56 20.47 -4.76 0.02
CA THR A 56 19.23 -4.66 0.81
C THR A 56 18.05 -4.24 -0.06
N ALA A 57 18.24 -3.24 -0.92
CA ALA A 57 17.22 -2.78 -1.86
C ALA A 57 16.80 -3.89 -2.82
N LYS A 58 17.76 -4.57 -3.45
CA LYS A 58 17.50 -5.70 -4.35
C LYS A 58 16.70 -6.81 -3.67
N ASN A 59 17.19 -7.30 -2.53
CA ASN A 59 16.53 -8.37 -1.78
C ASN A 59 15.10 -7.97 -1.36
N THR A 60 14.93 -6.72 -0.92
CA THR A 60 13.61 -6.19 -0.55
C THR A 60 12.65 -6.18 -1.75
N VAL A 61 13.11 -5.68 -2.90
CA VAL A 61 12.31 -5.63 -4.13
C VAL A 61 11.95 -7.02 -4.64
N ASP A 62 12.90 -7.95 -4.66
CA ASP A 62 12.67 -9.33 -5.10
C ASP A 62 11.59 -10.02 -4.24
N VAL A 63 11.64 -9.82 -2.91
CA VAL A 63 10.61 -10.37 -2.01
C VAL A 63 9.28 -9.66 -2.16
N ILE A 64 9.24 -8.32 -2.31
CA ILE A 64 8.00 -7.57 -2.55
C ILE A 64 7.31 -8.07 -3.83
N LYS A 65 8.06 -8.21 -4.93
CA LYS A 65 7.54 -8.72 -6.21
C LYS A 65 6.99 -10.13 -6.05
N SER A 66 7.71 -11.00 -5.35
CA SER A 66 7.26 -12.36 -5.05
C SER A 66 5.96 -12.38 -4.24
N GLU A 67 5.90 -11.62 -3.14
CA GLU A 67 4.71 -11.56 -2.29
C GLU A 67 3.49 -11.01 -3.02
N LEU A 68 3.65 -9.96 -3.84
CA LEU A 68 2.56 -9.44 -4.67
C LEU A 68 2.13 -10.48 -5.69
N SER A 69 3.06 -11.10 -6.43
CA SER A 69 2.71 -12.09 -7.48
C SER A 69 1.92 -13.31 -6.96
N SER A 70 2.06 -13.64 -5.67
CA SER A 70 1.38 -14.77 -5.03
C SER A 70 -0.05 -14.46 -4.57
N ARG A 71 -0.42 -13.19 -4.52
CA ARG A 71 -1.75 -12.77 -4.07
C ARG A 71 -2.70 -12.82 -5.28
N VAL A 72 -3.98 -13.07 -5.01
CA VAL A 72 -5.03 -13.12 -6.03
C VAL A 72 -6.22 -12.36 -5.48
N GLY A 73 -6.82 -11.47 -6.27
CA GLY A 73 -8.02 -10.76 -5.83
C GLY A 73 -8.41 -9.52 -6.60
N CYS A 74 -7.59 -9.07 -7.56
CA CYS A 74 -7.90 -7.86 -8.32
C CYS A 74 -7.41 -7.87 -9.78
N LEU A 75 -8.32 -8.22 -10.69
CA LEU A 75 -8.14 -8.19 -12.15
C LEU A 75 -7.78 -6.79 -12.70
N SER A 76 -8.11 -5.73 -11.96
CA SER A 76 -8.00 -4.32 -12.38
C SER A 76 -7.04 -3.48 -11.54
N GLY A 77 -5.91 -4.03 -11.08
CA GLY A 77 -4.84 -3.20 -10.49
C GLY A 77 -4.22 -3.70 -9.19
N GLY A 78 -4.28 -4.99 -8.88
CA GLY A 78 -3.71 -5.55 -7.66
C GLY A 78 -2.20 -5.74 -7.74
N GLU A 79 -1.75 -6.80 -8.41
CA GLU A 79 -0.41 -7.33 -8.13
C GLU A 79 0.57 -7.07 -9.26
N ALA A 80 0.48 -7.82 -10.36
CA ALA A 80 1.38 -7.64 -11.52
C ALA A 80 1.25 -6.24 -12.14
N LYS A 81 0.08 -5.61 -12.08
CA LYS A 81 -0.12 -4.26 -12.64
C LYS A 81 0.63 -3.17 -11.88
N ILE A 82 0.72 -3.25 -10.54
CA ILE A 82 1.51 -2.30 -9.75
C ILE A 82 2.98 -2.44 -10.11
N VAL A 83 3.48 -3.68 -10.05
CA VAL A 83 4.88 -4.00 -10.40
C VAL A 83 5.20 -3.53 -11.81
N ASN A 84 4.35 -3.86 -12.80
CA ASN A 84 4.54 -3.47 -14.19
C ASN A 84 4.50 -1.95 -14.39
N GLU A 85 3.68 -1.21 -13.64
CA GLU A 85 3.60 0.25 -13.77
C GLU A 85 4.83 0.94 -13.18
N ILE A 86 5.33 0.47 -12.03
CA ILE A 86 6.60 0.92 -11.47
C ILE A 86 7.73 0.59 -12.45
N ASP A 87 7.79 -0.65 -12.93
CA ASP A 87 8.79 -1.10 -13.89
C ASP A 87 8.76 -0.28 -15.17
N ARG A 88 7.56 0.07 -15.68
CA ARG A 88 7.39 0.92 -16.86
C ARG A 88 7.97 2.32 -16.63
N GLN A 89 7.65 2.95 -15.50
CA GLN A 89 8.13 4.30 -15.19
C GLN A 89 9.64 4.32 -14.93
N LEU A 90 10.17 3.36 -14.17
CA LEU A 90 11.61 3.27 -13.88
C LEU A 90 12.42 2.83 -15.09
N THR A 91 11.95 1.89 -15.91
CA THR A 91 12.66 1.43 -17.12
C THR A 91 12.66 2.49 -18.23
N SER A 92 11.61 3.31 -18.30
CA SER A 92 11.59 4.46 -19.22
C SER A 92 12.66 5.50 -18.90
N ILE A 93 13.16 5.50 -17.66
CA ILE A 93 14.13 6.49 -17.14
C ILE A 93 15.54 5.86 -17.09
N ALA A 94 15.66 4.61 -16.64
CA ALA A 94 16.92 3.84 -16.63
C ALA A 94 17.49 3.55 -18.03
N LYS A 95 16.66 3.53 -19.08
CA LYS A 95 17.11 3.33 -20.47
C LYS A 95 17.90 4.50 -21.06
N MET A 96 17.99 5.65 -20.39
CA MET A 96 18.69 6.81 -20.95
C MET A 96 20.16 6.93 -20.56
N GLU A 97 20.69 6.36 -19.46
CA GLU A 97 22.07 6.73 -19.09
C GLU A 97 22.92 5.79 -18.21
N ILE A 98 22.48 4.58 -17.84
CA ILE A 98 23.27 3.73 -16.93
C ILE A 98 23.44 2.32 -17.49
N ASN A 99 24.69 1.83 -17.53
CA ASN A 99 24.99 0.42 -17.72
C ASN A 99 24.09 -0.39 -16.78
N TYR A 100 23.31 -1.31 -17.34
CA TYR A 100 22.33 -2.16 -16.66
C TYR A 100 22.89 -2.99 -15.47
N GLU A 101 24.20 -2.94 -15.23
CA GLU A 101 24.89 -3.61 -14.12
C GLU A 101 24.72 -2.92 -12.75
N ASP A 102 24.34 -1.64 -12.70
CA ASP A 102 23.97 -0.96 -11.45
C ASP A 102 22.43 -1.02 -11.25
N GLU A 103 21.92 -2.14 -10.74
CA GLU A 103 20.49 -2.31 -10.41
C GLU A 103 20.03 -1.46 -9.20
N CYS A 104 20.98 -0.81 -8.52
CA CYS A 104 20.73 -0.12 -7.26
C CYS A 104 19.81 1.12 -7.38
N PRO A 105 20.03 2.08 -8.30
CA PRO A 105 19.08 3.15 -8.60
C PRO A 105 17.66 2.65 -8.80
N TYR A 106 17.53 1.60 -9.62
CA TYR A 106 16.25 0.99 -9.93
C TYR A 106 15.59 0.37 -8.68
N ASN A 107 16.32 -0.43 -7.91
CA ASN A 107 15.77 -1.11 -6.73
C ASN A 107 15.39 -0.12 -5.62
N LEU A 108 16.18 0.95 -5.42
CA LEU A 108 15.82 2.03 -4.49
C LEU A 108 14.59 2.79 -4.98
N GLY A 109 14.52 3.14 -6.27
CA GLY A 109 13.35 3.76 -6.88
C GLY A 109 12.08 2.92 -6.73
N PHE A 110 12.20 1.60 -6.94
CA PHE A 110 11.09 0.66 -6.79
C PHE A 110 10.61 0.58 -5.34
N ALA A 111 11.53 0.36 -4.39
CA ALA A 111 11.19 0.27 -2.97
C ALA A 111 10.51 1.57 -2.49
N ARG A 112 11.03 2.73 -2.91
CA ARG A 112 10.45 4.03 -2.59
C ARG A 112 9.04 4.19 -3.16
N ALA A 113 8.83 3.85 -4.43
CA ALA A 113 7.52 3.90 -5.07
C ALA A 113 6.47 3.05 -4.32
N MET A 114 6.88 1.90 -3.81
CA MET A 114 6.02 1.03 -3.00
C MET A 114 5.67 1.63 -1.64
N PHE A 115 6.61 2.31 -0.97
CA PHE A 115 6.32 3.05 0.27
C PHE A 115 5.41 4.26 0.03
N ASP A 116 5.62 5.02 -1.03
CA ASP A 116 4.74 6.13 -1.42
C ASP A 116 3.32 5.64 -1.69
N LEU A 117 3.19 4.50 -2.38
CA LEU A 117 1.89 3.87 -2.63
C LEU A 117 1.22 3.37 -1.36
N ALA A 118 1.98 2.77 -0.43
CA ALA A 118 1.49 2.34 0.87
C ALA A 118 1.03 3.53 1.74
N ALA A 119 1.77 4.63 1.73
CA ALA A 119 1.38 5.88 2.40
C ALA A 119 0.08 6.46 1.83
N ALA A 120 -0.05 6.49 0.50
CA ALA A 120 -1.27 6.94 -0.16
C ALA A 120 -2.48 6.03 0.19
N ALA A 121 -2.28 4.72 0.21
CA ALA A 121 -3.30 3.75 0.62
C ALA A 121 -3.71 3.91 2.08
N ALA A 122 -2.75 4.07 3.00
CA ALA A 122 -3.01 4.31 4.42
C ALA A 122 -3.75 5.64 4.66
N GLY A 123 -3.35 6.70 3.95
CA GLY A 123 -4.03 8.00 4.00
C GLY A 123 -5.47 7.94 3.48
N HIS A 124 -5.75 7.07 2.51
CA HIS A 124 -7.09 6.82 1.98
C HIS A 124 -7.97 5.95 2.89
N ALA A 125 -7.35 5.04 3.64
CA ALA A 125 -8.03 4.10 4.53
C ALA A 125 -8.68 4.77 5.76
N GLY A 126 -8.32 5.99 6.13
CA GLY A 126 -9.14 6.79 7.04
C GLY A 126 -8.39 7.74 7.98
N HIS A 127 -9.16 8.41 8.82
CA HIS A 127 -8.68 9.46 9.74
C HIS A 127 -8.33 8.96 11.14
N GLY A 128 -8.36 7.64 11.39
CA GLY A 128 -7.96 7.06 12.67
C GLY A 128 -6.47 7.28 12.95
N THR A 129 -6.12 7.47 14.23
CA THR A 129 -4.72 7.72 14.65
C THR A 129 -3.78 6.60 14.20
N GLU A 130 -4.21 5.35 14.24
CA GLU A 130 -3.40 4.19 13.80
C GLU A 130 -3.05 4.26 12.30
N TRP A 131 -4.01 4.62 11.45
CA TRP A 131 -3.79 4.80 10.01
C TRP A 131 -2.86 5.98 9.72
N GLN A 132 -2.98 7.07 10.47
CA GLN A 132 -2.08 8.23 10.36
C GLN A 132 -0.65 7.91 10.82
N THR A 133 -0.50 7.15 11.91
CA THR A 133 0.81 6.66 12.36
C THR A 133 1.45 5.79 11.29
N MET A 134 0.72 4.82 10.75
CA MET A 134 1.25 3.93 9.71
C MET A 134 1.61 4.66 8.42
N LYS A 135 0.76 5.60 7.99
CA LYS A 135 1.07 6.51 6.88
C LYS A 135 2.39 7.23 7.13
N GLY A 136 2.57 7.82 8.31
CA GLY A 136 3.79 8.53 8.68
C GLY A 136 5.03 7.63 8.65
N GLN A 137 4.92 6.36 9.07
CA GLN A 137 6.02 5.39 8.98
C GLN A 137 6.40 5.08 7.53
N PHE A 138 5.42 4.93 6.63
CA PHE A 138 5.69 4.72 5.20
C PHE A 138 6.32 5.97 4.55
N GLU A 139 5.84 7.17 4.87
CA GLU A 139 6.43 8.42 4.39
C GLU A 139 7.87 8.59 4.87
N GLN A 140 8.17 8.20 6.12
CA GLN A 140 9.54 8.22 6.66
C GLN A 140 10.48 7.28 5.89
N GLU A 141 10.06 6.05 5.59
CA GLU A 141 10.88 5.13 4.79
C GLU A 141 11.11 5.65 3.36
N SER A 142 10.09 6.22 2.72
CA SER A 142 10.25 6.86 1.40
C SER A 142 11.28 7.99 1.43
N GLN A 143 11.22 8.84 2.46
CA GLN A 143 12.18 9.93 2.66
C GLN A 143 13.59 9.42 2.96
N ALA A 144 13.71 8.34 3.75
CA ALA A 144 14.99 7.71 4.05
C ALA A 144 15.66 7.18 2.77
N ILE A 145 14.91 6.50 1.90
CA ILE A 145 15.45 6.03 0.60
C ILE A 145 15.91 7.21 -0.27
N LYS A 146 15.17 8.32 -0.29
CA LYS A 146 15.56 9.53 -1.02
C LYS A 146 16.85 10.16 -0.45
N ALA A 147 16.99 10.16 0.87
CA ALA A 147 18.19 10.65 1.55
C ALA A 147 19.42 9.77 1.25
N ILE A 148 19.25 8.43 1.28
CA ILE A 148 20.28 7.46 0.85
C ILE A 148 20.73 7.74 -0.58
N GLY A 149 19.78 7.93 -1.50
CA GLY A 149 20.08 8.26 -2.89
C GLY A 149 20.95 9.51 -3.01
N HIS A 150 20.59 10.58 -2.30
CA HIS A 150 21.37 11.81 -2.26
C HIS A 150 22.77 11.62 -1.66
N GLU A 151 22.89 10.96 -0.51
CA GLU A 151 24.16 10.72 0.18
C GLU A 151 25.14 9.88 -0.66
N MET A 152 24.63 8.88 -1.37
CA MET A 152 25.43 7.94 -2.16
C MET A 152 25.60 8.34 -3.63
N ASN A 153 25.07 9.51 -4.03
CA ASN A 153 25.02 9.97 -5.41
C ASN A 153 24.38 8.92 -6.35
N ILE A 154 23.24 8.38 -5.92
CA ILE A 154 22.41 7.43 -6.67
C ILE A 154 21.10 8.13 -7.02
N GLU A 155 20.75 8.13 -8.30
CA GLU A 155 19.47 8.67 -8.74
C GLU A 155 18.32 7.76 -8.26
N VAL A 156 17.43 8.31 -7.43
CA VAL A 156 16.21 7.63 -6.98
C VAL A 156 15.02 8.31 -7.64
N THR A 157 14.63 7.77 -8.79
CA THR A 157 13.56 8.30 -9.63
C THR A 157 12.20 8.29 -8.93
N ASP A 158 11.44 9.37 -9.11
CA ASP A 158 10.06 9.50 -8.63
C ASP A 158 9.09 8.70 -9.52
N VAL A 159 8.33 7.77 -8.91
CA VAL A 159 7.24 7.06 -9.58
C VAL A 159 5.91 7.64 -9.13
N HIS A 160 5.05 7.91 -10.10
CA HIS A 160 3.81 8.62 -9.86
C HIS A 160 2.62 7.68 -10.05
N PHE A 161 1.86 7.48 -8.99
CA PHE A 161 0.54 6.86 -9.05
C PHE A 161 -0.55 7.93 -9.03
N GLY A 162 -1.75 7.59 -9.51
CA GLY A 162 -2.91 8.45 -9.31
C GLY A 162 -3.24 8.59 -7.83
N HIS A 163 -4.08 9.56 -7.47
CA HIS A 163 -4.58 9.67 -6.11
C HIS A 163 -5.92 8.93 -5.99
N PRO A 164 -6.16 8.20 -4.89
CA PRO A 164 -7.45 7.57 -4.69
C PRO A 164 -8.53 8.64 -4.45
N SER A 165 -9.71 8.45 -5.04
CA SER A 165 -10.83 9.40 -4.91
C SER A 165 -11.62 9.14 -3.63
N LYS A 166 -11.67 10.14 -2.73
CA LYS A 166 -12.44 10.21 -1.47
C LYS A 166 -12.11 9.12 -0.42
N ALA A 167 -11.59 9.54 0.73
CA ALA A 167 -11.30 8.64 1.85
C ALA A 167 -12.53 7.80 2.29
N HIS A 168 -12.30 6.54 2.62
CA HIS A 168 -13.33 5.68 3.19
C HIS A 168 -13.57 6.06 4.66
N GLN A 169 -14.84 6.20 5.06
CA GLN A 169 -15.18 6.59 6.43
C GLN A 169 -15.07 5.45 7.44
N ASN A 170 -15.18 4.19 6.99
CA ASN A 170 -15.09 3.00 7.83
C ASN A 170 -14.23 1.94 7.16
N VAL A 171 -12.99 1.82 7.60
CA VAL A 171 -12.06 0.76 7.21
C VAL A 171 -11.56 0.10 8.49
N SER A 172 -11.30 -1.20 8.43
CA SER A 172 -10.76 -1.95 9.56
C SER A 172 -9.47 -1.32 10.09
N SER A 173 -9.10 -1.64 11.33
CA SER A 173 -7.81 -1.24 11.87
C SER A 173 -6.66 -1.74 10.96
N PRO A 174 -5.51 -1.05 10.94
CA PRO A 174 -4.35 -1.51 10.19
C PRO A 174 -3.94 -2.95 10.54
N SER A 175 -4.02 -3.32 11.83
CA SER A 175 -3.71 -4.67 12.30
C SER A 175 -4.59 -5.75 11.65
N TYR A 176 -5.88 -5.49 11.46
CA TYR A 176 -6.77 -6.42 10.78
C TYR A 176 -6.45 -6.51 9.29
N VAL A 177 -6.18 -5.37 8.63
CA VAL A 177 -5.85 -5.32 7.20
C VAL A 177 -4.53 -6.05 6.91
N ILE A 178 -3.53 -5.90 7.77
CA ILE A 178 -2.24 -6.60 7.65
C ILE A 178 -2.43 -8.12 7.78
N ALA A 179 -3.26 -8.55 8.73
CA ALA A 179 -3.53 -9.97 8.95
C ALA A 179 -4.41 -10.59 7.84
N ASN A 180 -5.33 -9.81 7.26
CA ASN A 180 -6.33 -10.30 6.31
C ASN A 180 -6.44 -9.40 5.06
N PRO A 181 -5.35 -9.18 4.31
CA PRO A 181 -5.33 -8.24 3.19
C PRO A 181 -6.25 -8.72 2.05
N GLY A 182 -7.10 -7.82 1.57
CA GLY A 182 -8.08 -8.13 0.53
C GLY A 182 -9.37 -8.78 1.04
N GLN A 183 -9.46 -9.10 2.34
CA GLN A 183 -10.69 -9.54 2.96
C GLN A 183 -11.46 -8.35 3.54
N GLN A 184 -12.76 -8.29 3.25
CA GLN A 184 -13.64 -7.35 3.95
C GLN A 184 -13.70 -7.73 5.43
N SER A 185 -13.65 -6.74 6.32
CA SER A 185 -14.00 -7.01 7.70
C SER A 185 -15.51 -7.17 7.82
N SER A 186 -15.92 -8.19 8.56
CA SER A 186 -17.30 -8.36 8.99
C SER A 186 -17.61 -7.45 10.18
N VAL A 187 -17.22 -6.17 10.14
CA VAL A 187 -17.61 -5.23 11.21
C VAL A 187 -19.12 -5.03 11.06
N GLY A 188 -19.87 -5.86 11.77
CA GLY A 188 -21.28 -5.66 12.03
C GLY A 188 -21.44 -4.24 12.56
N HIS A 189 -22.47 -3.55 12.07
CA HIS A 189 -22.97 -2.35 12.72
C HIS A 189 -23.27 -2.67 14.18
N GLY A 190 -22.31 -2.42 15.07
CA GLY A 190 -22.61 -2.07 16.44
C GLY A 190 -23.36 -0.76 16.38
N LYS A 191 -24.69 -0.85 16.28
CA LYS A 191 -25.54 0.21 16.81
C LYS A 191 -25.03 0.46 18.22
N ALA A 192 -24.73 1.73 18.51
CA ALA A 192 -24.55 2.18 19.86
C ALA A 192 -25.64 1.55 20.73
N ASP A 193 -25.23 0.88 21.80
CA ASP A 193 -26.14 0.44 22.85
C ASP A 193 -26.88 1.69 23.34
N GLU A 194 -28.12 1.87 22.88
CA GLU A 194 -29.05 2.77 23.52
C GLU A 194 -29.19 2.28 24.97
N PRO A 195 -28.97 3.14 25.98
CA PRO A 195 -29.28 2.77 27.34
C PRO A 195 -30.78 2.48 27.39
N MET A 196 -31.13 1.25 27.78
CA MET A 196 -32.51 0.87 28.05
C MET A 196 -33.10 1.86 29.05
N ALA A 197 -34.04 2.67 28.60
CA ALA A 197 -34.92 3.41 29.47
C ALA A 197 -35.69 2.37 30.30
N SER A 198 -35.33 2.28 31.58
CA SER A 198 -36.11 1.52 32.55
C SER A 198 -37.34 2.36 32.91
N ASP A 199 -38.45 2.07 32.26
CA ASP A 199 -39.78 2.39 32.79
C ASP A 199 -39.98 1.55 34.05
N PHE A 200 -39.86 2.20 35.21
CA PHE A 200 -40.39 1.70 36.48
C PHE A 200 -41.54 2.63 36.89
N ASP A 201 -42.75 2.25 36.51
CA ASP A 201 -43.98 2.64 37.18
C ASP A 201 -44.50 1.41 37.95
N PHE A 202 -44.43 1.47 39.29
CA PHE A 202 -45.38 0.85 40.23
C PHE A 202 -45.24 1.52 41.60
#